data_AF-A0A370HBN3-F1
#
_entry.id   AF-A0A370HBN3-F1
#
_cell.length_a   1.000
_cell.length_b   1.000
_cell.length_c   1.000
_cell.angle_alpha   90.00
_cell.angle_beta   90.00
_cell.angle_gamma   90.00
#
_symmetry.space_group_name_H-M   'P 1'
#
loop_
_entity.id
_entity.type
_entity.pdbx_description
1 polymer ?
#
loop_
_entity_poly.entity_id
_entity_poly.type
_entity_poly.pdbx_seq_one_letter_code
_entity_poly.pdbx_strand_id
1 'polypeptide(L)'
;MGRPLTQLEMLIELEPIAEQNLNRHLSLAKAWHPHDYVPWNDGRNFAAMGGTDWDPEQSRLSEVAKAAMITNLLTEDNLPSYHRVISENFSEDGAWGTWVGRWTAEENRHGIVMRDYLVVTRGVDPVELEQARMLSMTTGFDPLAAVQEADVDPDRLHNAGFLHAMAYVTFQELATRLSHRNTGKVCNDPIADKMLQRIAADENLHMIFYRNMCGAALDLAPDQALDAITLMLTNFQMPGAGNPNFRRHGSLMAKHGIYDMRQHLEEVVMPVLRIWKVFERNDFTAEGEQTREELAAFLAKYEKDTARFEEQRDRIAARKAAKSASS
;
A
#
# COMPACT_ATOMS: atom_id res chain seq x y z
N MET A 1 28.27 11.31 18.44
CA MET A 1 27.52 11.19 17.18
C MET A 1 27.82 12.39 16.29
N GLY A 2 27.71 12.20 14.97
CA GLY A 2 27.68 13.29 14.01
C GLY A 2 26.38 14.09 14.14
N ARG A 3 26.37 15.32 13.61
CA ARG A 3 25.13 16.11 13.49
C ARG A 3 24.08 15.37 12.63
N PRO A 4 22.79 15.69 12.77
CA PRO A 4 21.78 15.23 11.82
C PRO A 4 22.16 15.56 10.37
N LEU A 5 21.92 14.60 9.48
CA LEU A 5 22.07 14.78 8.04
C LEU A 5 20.85 15.50 7.50
N THR A 6 21.09 16.44 6.57
CA THR A 6 20.02 17.06 5.79
C THR A 6 19.47 16.08 4.75
N GLN A 7 18.29 16.36 4.20
CA GLN A 7 17.70 15.55 3.13
C GLN A 7 18.62 15.41 1.92
N LEU A 8 19.30 16.49 1.51
CA LEU A 8 20.25 16.46 0.40
C LEU A 8 21.44 15.54 0.69
N GLU A 9 21.98 15.60 1.90
CA GLU A 9 23.08 14.73 2.32
C GLU A 9 22.64 13.26 2.36
N MET A 10 21.45 12.97 2.87
CA MET A 10 20.88 11.62 2.84
C MET A 10 20.73 11.09 1.42
N LEU A 11 20.22 11.91 0.50
CA LEU A 11 20.09 11.52 -0.91
C LEU A 11 21.44 11.21 -1.55
N ILE A 12 22.47 12.02 -1.29
CA ILE A 12 23.83 11.82 -1.81
C ILE A 12 24.47 10.56 -1.23
N GLU A 13 24.44 10.40 0.11
CA GLU A 13 25.11 9.29 0.79
C GLU A 13 24.45 7.94 0.48
N LEU A 14 23.13 7.91 0.26
CA LEU A 14 22.39 6.69 -0.05
C LEU A 14 22.35 6.35 -1.55
N GLU A 15 22.72 7.28 -2.44
CA GLU A 15 22.65 7.08 -3.90
C GLU A 15 23.39 5.82 -4.38
N PRO A 16 24.61 5.48 -3.91
CA PRO A 16 25.30 4.26 -4.34
C PRO A 16 24.51 2.98 -3.98
N ILE A 17 23.80 2.98 -2.84
CA ILE A 17 22.99 1.84 -2.40
C ILE A 17 21.67 1.80 -3.19
N ALA A 18 21.12 2.96 -3.53
CA ALA A 18 19.98 3.10 -4.42
C ALA A 18 20.29 2.55 -5.81
N GLU A 19 21.45 2.89 -6.39
CA GLU A 19 21.90 2.38 -7.68
C GLU A 19 22.03 0.84 -7.66
N GLN A 20 22.64 0.28 -6.62
CA GLN A 20 22.73 -1.17 -6.45
C GLN A 20 21.36 -1.85 -6.37
N ASN A 21 20.42 -1.24 -5.64
CA ASN A 21 19.08 -1.80 -5.49
C ASN A 21 18.21 -1.61 -6.73
N LEU A 22 18.38 -0.52 -7.47
CA LEU A 22 17.78 -0.29 -8.77
C LEU A 22 18.27 -1.35 -9.76
N ASN A 23 19.59 -1.57 -9.86
CA ASN A 23 20.16 -2.60 -10.73
C ASN A 23 19.67 -4.00 -10.35
N ARG A 24 19.60 -4.30 -9.04
CA ARG A 24 19.00 -5.55 -8.54
C ARG A 24 17.54 -5.66 -8.98
N HIS A 25 16.74 -4.61 -8.79
CA HIS A 25 15.33 -4.58 -9.19
C HIS A 25 15.17 -4.86 -10.69
N LEU A 26 15.88 -4.11 -11.54
CA LEU A 26 15.84 -4.27 -12.99
C LEU A 26 16.24 -5.68 -13.46
N SER A 27 17.19 -6.33 -12.76
CA SER A 27 17.60 -7.70 -13.07
C SER A 27 16.56 -8.77 -12.72
N LEU A 28 15.71 -8.51 -11.71
CA LEU A 28 14.71 -9.45 -11.20
C LEU A 28 13.32 -9.19 -11.79
N ALA A 29 13.04 -7.94 -12.14
CA ALA A 29 11.78 -7.50 -12.72
C ALA A 29 11.53 -8.26 -14.02
N LYS A 30 10.39 -8.96 -14.08
CA LYS A 30 9.98 -9.68 -15.28
C LYS A 30 9.07 -8.79 -16.10
N ALA A 31 9.24 -8.77 -17.42
CA ALA A 31 8.32 -8.06 -18.29
C ALA A 31 6.91 -8.68 -18.24
N TRP A 32 5.89 -7.85 -18.27
CA TRP A 32 4.50 -8.21 -18.53
C TRP A 32 3.72 -7.00 -18.99
N HIS A 33 2.62 -7.25 -19.69
CA HIS A 33 1.75 -6.21 -20.21
C HIS A 33 0.32 -6.40 -19.69
N PRO A 34 -0.40 -5.31 -19.35
CA PRO A 34 -1.80 -5.38 -18.93
C PRO A 34 -2.68 -6.22 -19.86
N HIS A 35 -2.54 -6.07 -21.17
CA HIS A 35 -3.39 -6.76 -22.15
C HIS A 35 -3.27 -8.29 -22.14
N ASP A 36 -2.22 -8.86 -21.55
CA ASP A 36 -2.05 -10.31 -21.43
C ASP A 36 -2.95 -10.94 -20.36
N TYR A 37 -3.59 -10.12 -19.50
CA TYR A 37 -4.33 -10.54 -18.31
C TYR A 37 -5.80 -10.10 -18.33
N VAL A 38 -6.33 -9.75 -19.51
CA VAL A 38 -7.72 -9.33 -19.70
C VAL A 38 -8.42 -10.29 -20.66
N PRO A 39 -9.62 -10.81 -20.34
CA PRO A 39 -10.36 -11.72 -21.23
C PRO A 39 -11.05 -10.94 -22.35
N TRP A 40 -10.29 -10.44 -23.32
CA TRP A 40 -10.82 -9.57 -24.39
C TRP A 40 -12.01 -10.16 -25.17
N ASN A 41 -12.12 -11.48 -25.25
CA ASN A 41 -13.26 -12.17 -25.87
C ASN A 41 -14.60 -11.92 -25.15
N ASP A 42 -14.59 -11.53 -23.88
CA ASP A 42 -15.80 -11.20 -23.11
C ASP A 42 -16.28 -9.76 -23.40
N GLY A 43 -15.42 -8.94 -24.01
CA GLY A 43 -15.67 -7.54 -24.30
C GLY A 43 -16.77 -7.33 -25.34
N ARG A 44 -17.70 -6.40 -25.05
CA ARG A 44 -18.76 -5.98 -25.96
C ARG A 44 -19.19 -4.55 -25.70
N ASN A 45 -19.67 -3.87 -26.74
CA ASN A 45 -20.03 -2.45 -26.68
C ASN A 45 -21.08 -2.14 -25.58
N PHE A 46 -20.97 -0.96 -24.98
CA PHE A 46 -22.02 -0.33 -24.17
C PHE A 46 -23.04 0.38 -25.08
N ALA A 47 -24.17 0.84 -24.52
CA ALA A 47 -25.29 1.35 -25.32
C ALA A 47 -24.89 2.53 -26.23
N ALA A 48 -24.01 3.42 -25.75
CA ALA A 48 -23.52 4.58 -26.53
C ALA A 48 -22.85 4.20 -27.86
N MET A 49 -22.30 2.98 -27.96
CA MET A 49 -21.66 2.46 -29.17
C MET A 49 -22.44 1.27 -29.76
N GLY A 50 -23.77 1.23 -29.54
CA GLY A 50 -24.67 0.25 -30.17
C GLY A 50 -24.71 -1.13 -29.50
N GLY A 51 -24.26 -1.24 -28.25
CA GLY A 51 -24.41 -2.46 -27.47
C GLY A 51 -25.45 -2.33 -26.35
N THR A 52 -25.17 -2.90 -25.19
CA THR A 52 -26.08 -2.89 -24.03
C THR A 52 -25.33 -2.39 -22.82
N ASP A 53 -25.96 -1.56 -21.99
CA ASP A 53 -25.34 -1.10 -20.75
C ASP A 53 -25.21 -2.22 -19.73
N TRP A 54 -24.51 -1.90 -18.64
CA TRP A 54 -24.29 -2.84 -17.55
C TRP A 54 -25.60 -3.17 -16.83
N ASP A 55 -25.69 -4.40 -16.32
CA ASP A 55 -26.75 -4.87 -15.44
C ASP A 55 -26.10 -5.72 -14.35
N PRO A 56 -26.57 -5.67 -13.08
CA PRO A 56 -26.02 -6.45 -11.98
C PRO A 56 -25.85 -7.95 -12.26
N GLU A 57 -26.74 -8.57 -13.05
CA GLU A 57 -26.70 -9.99 -13.41
C GLU A 57 -25.50 -10.35 -14.31
N GLN A 58 -24.86 -9.36 -14.93
CA GLN A 58 -23.70 -9.57 -15.80
C GLN A 58 -22.42 -9.84 -15.00
N SER A 59 -22.37 -9.42 -13.73
CA SER A 59 -21.18 -9.59 -12.90
C SER A 59 -21.11 -11.01 -12.32
N ARG A 60 -19.94 -11.64 -12.47
CA ARG A 60 -19.60 -12.92 -11.82
C ARG A 60 -18.93 -12.74 -10.46
N LEU A 61 -18.57 -11.51 -10.09
CA LEU A 61 -17.88 -11.21 -8.85
C LEU A 61 -18.86 -11.16 -7.67
N SER A 62 -18.47 -11.76 -6.55
CA SER A 62 -19.19 -11.56 -5.29
C SER A 62 -19.08 -10.11 -4.82
N GLU A 63 -19.99 -9.66 -3.95
CA GLU A 63 -19.92 -8.31 -3.36
C GLU A 63 -18.60 -8.05 -2.62
N VAL A 64 -18.00 -9.09 -2.02
CA VAL A 64 -16.69 -9.00 -1.38
C VAL A 64 -15.59 -8.78 -2.42
N ALA A 65 -15.62 -9.53 -3.52
CA ALA A 65 -14.66 -9.39 -4.60
C ALA A 65 -14.77 -8.02 -5.30
N LYS A 66 -15.99 -7.52 -5.53
CA LYS A 66 -16.22 -6.18 -6.08
C LYS A 66 -15.65 -5.10 -5.17
N ALA A 67 -15.95 -5.15 -3.87
CA ALA A 67 -15.43 -4.18 -2.91
C ALA A 67 -13.90 -4.17 -2.88
N ALA A 68 -13.28 -5.35 -2.88
CA ALA A 68 -11.83 -5.51 -2.85
C ALA A 68 -11.16 -5.02 -4.15
N MET A 69 -11.71 -5.39 -5.32
CA MET A 69 -11.23 -4.93 -6.62
C MET A 69 -11.35 -3.42 -6.78
N ILE A 70 -12.48 -2.83 -6.38
CA ILE A 70 -12.68 -1.37 -6.41
C ILE A 70 -11.69 -0.69 -5.47
N THR A 71 -11.55 -1.15 -4.22
CA THR A 71 -10.63 -0.54 -3.26
C THR A 71 -9.17 -0.62 -3.73
N ASN A 72 -8.75 -1.75 -4.28
CA ASN A 72 -7.41 -1.91 -4.83
C ASN A 72 -7.22 -0.99 -6.06
N LEU A 73 -8.15 -0.99 -7.02
CA LEU A 73 -8.06 -0.12 -8.19
C LEU A 73 -8.01 1.36 -7.83
N LEU A 74 -8.89 1.85 -6.94
CA LEU A 74 -8.86 3.25 -6.53
C LEU A 74 -7.58 3.62 -5.77
N THR A 75 -6.96 2.64 -5.10
CA THR A 75 -5.65 2.82 -4.49
C THR A 75 -4.58 2.97 -5.58
N GLU A 76 -4.57 2.14 -6.61
CA GLU A 76 -3.60 2.26 -7.73
C GLU A 76 -3.80 3.50 -8.59
N ASP A 77 -5.05 3.88 -8.90
CA ASP A 77 -5.35 5.05 -9.72
C ASP A 77 -4.87 6.35 -9.09
N ASN A 78 -4.63 6.36 -7.77
CA ASN A 78 -4.10 7.52 -7.07
C ASN A 78 -2.57 7.70 -7.26
N LEU A 79 -1.97 6.92 -8.18
CA LEU A 79 -0.58 7.05 -8.62
C LEU A 79 -0.12 8.50 -8.87
N PRO A 80 -0.90 9.42 -9.46
CA PRO A 80 -0.46 10.81 -9.61
C PRO A 80 -0.08 11.47 -8.27
N SER A 81 -0.82 11.15 -7.20
CA SER A 81 -0.52 11.64 -5.85
C SER A 81 0.76 11.02 -5.28
N TYR A 82 0.94 9.71 -5.48
CA TYR A 82 2.12 9.01 -4.98
C TYR A 82 3.40 9.44 -5.73
N HIS A 83 3.30 9.59 -7.05
CA HIS A 83 4.38 10.12 -7.87
C HIS A 83 4.79 11.51 -7.39
N ARG A 84 3.82 12.41 -7.15
CA ARG A 84 4.09 13.75 -6.60
C ARG A 84 4.85 13.67 -5.28
N VAL A 85 4.38 12.88 -4.31
CA VAL A 85 5.02 12.75 -3.00
C VAL A 85 6.46 12.23 -3.14
N ILE A 86 6.69 11.26 -4.01
CA ILE A 86 8.04 10.71 -4.21
C ILE A 86 8.91 11.72 -4.98
N SER A 87 8.44 12.33 -6.06
CA SER A 87 9.21 13.29 -6.85
C SER A 87 9.58 14.54 -6.05
N GLU A 88 8.69 15.02 -5.17
CA GLU A 88 8.96 16.17 -4.30
C GLU A 88 10.00 15.87 -3.20
N ASN A 89 10.24 14.59 -2.88
CA ASN A 89 11.11 14.19 -1.77
C ASN A 89 12.38 13.45 -2.20
N PHE A 90 12.45 12.96 -3.43
CA PHE A 90 13.59 12.24 -4.00
C PHE A 90 14.32 13.14 -5.00
N SER A 91 15.57 12.80 -5.33
CA SER A 91 16.24 13.44 -6.46
C SER A 91 15.62 12.96 -7.78
N GLU A 92 15.42 13.87 -8.74
CA GLU A 92 15.01 13.55 -10.11
C GLU A 92 16.20 13.12 -11.00
N ASP A 93 17.41 13.16 -10.45
CA ASP A 93 18.65 12.76 -11.14
C ASP A 93 19.14 11.38 -10.70
N GLY A 94 20.05 10.81 -11.50
CA GLY A 94 20.82 9.62 -11.14
C GLY A 94 19.97 8.37 -10.86
N ALA A 95 20.37 7.60 -9.85
CA ALA A 95 19.66 6.37 -9.49
C ALA A 95 18.27 6.65 -8.93
N TRP A 96 18.11 7.76 -8.21
CA TRP A 96 16.82 8.18 -7.64
C TRP A 96 15.82 8.51 -8.73
N GLY A 97 16.16 9.41 -9.66
CA GLY A 97 15.28 9.78 -10.77
C GLY A 97 14.89 8.59 -11.64
N THR A 98 15.85 7.71 -11.90
CA THR A 98 15.59 6.46 -12.63
C THR A 98 14.63 5.55 -11.87
N TRP A 99 14.77 5.42 -10.55
CA TRP A 99 13.84 4.66 -9.71
C TRP A 99 12.44 5.29 -9.72
N VAL A 100 12.30 6.59 -9.48
CA VAL A 100 11.01 7.29 -9.48
C VAL A 100 10.27 7.05 -10.80
N GLY A 101 10.95 7.25 -11.93
CA GLY A 101 10.37 7.01 -13.25
C GLY A 101 10.01 5.54 -13.49
N ARG A 102 10.89 4.62 -13.09
CA ARG A 102 10.67 3.17 -13.27
C ARG A 102 9.50 2.68 -12.43
N TRP A 103 9.51 2.94 -11.13
CA TRP A 103 8.44 2.56 -10.20
C TRP A 103 7.10 3.12 -10.68
N THR A 104 7.04 4.42 -11.02
CA THR A 104 5.80 5.04 -11.52
C THR A 104 5.26 4.35 -12.79
N ALA A 105 6.15 4.02 -13.74
CA ALA A 105 5.75 3.32 -14.95
C ALA A 105 5.29 1.88 -14.67
N GLU A 106 5.89 1.22 -13.67
CA GLU A 106 5.49 -0.11 -13.24
C GLU A 106 4.11 -0.10 -12.59
N GLU A 107 3.88 0.80 -11.62
CA GLU A 107 2.59 1.03 -10.92
C GLU A 107 1.45 1.38 -11.87
N ASN A 108 1.70 2.21 -12.88
CA ASN A 108 0.65 2.62 -13.82
C ASN A 108 -0.02 1.42 -14.51
N ARG A 109 0.70 0.31 -14.68
CA ARG A 109 0.14 -0.93 -15.25
C ARG A 109 -0.88 -1.60 -14.33
N HIS A 110 -0.77 -1.43 -13.01
CA HIS A 110 -1.64 -2.05 -12.02
C HIS A 110 -3.08 -1.51 -12.14
N GLY A 111 -3.22 -0.18 -12.16
CA GLY A 111 -4.52 0.47 -12.38
C GLY A 111 -5.13 0.12 -13.73
N ILE A 112 -4.33 0.16 -14.81
CA ILE A 112 -4.79 -0.18 -16.17
C ILE A 112 -5.37 -1.59 -16.23
N VAL A 113 -4.62 -2.59 -15.77
CA VAL A 113 -5.03 -3.99 -15.93
C VAL A 113 -6.29 -4.32 -15.11
N MET A 114 -6.38 -3.79 -13.87
CA MET A 114 -7.56 -3.99 -13.03
C MET A 114 -8.79 -3.31 -13.60
N ARG A 115 -8.65 -2.07 -14.10
CA ARG A 115 -9.73 -1.34 -14.74
C ARG A 115 -10.22 -2.03 -15.99
N ASP A 116 -9.30 -2.49 -16.85
CA ASP A 116 -9.66 -3.21 -18.07
C ASP A 116 -10.34 -4.55 -17.75
N TYR A 117 -9.84 -5.31 -16.78
CA TYR A 117 -10.50 -6.52 -16.32
C TYR A 117 -11.94 -6.23 -15.86
N LEU A 118 -12.15 -5.23 -15.00
CA LEU A 118 -13.47 -4.89 -14.47
C LEU A 118 -14.45 -4.44 -15.57
N VAL A 119 -13.99 -3.66 -16.54
CA VAL A 119 -14.83 -3.16 -17.63
C VAL A 119 -15.12 -4.24 -18.66
N VAL A 120 -14.11 -5.00 -19.09
CA VAL A 120 -14.26 -6.06 -20.11
C VAL A 120 -15.13 -7.21 -19.59
N THR A 121 -14.94 -7.62 -18.34
CA THR A 121 -15.77 -8.67 -17.71
C THR A 121 -17.13 -8.17 -17.25
N ARG A 122 -17.35 -6.85 -17.26
CA ARG A 122 -18.53 -6.21 -16.65
C ARG A 122 -18.70 -6.59 -15.17
N GLY A 123 -17.56 -6.73 -14.48
CA GLY A 123 -17.47 -7.17 -13.08
C GLY A 123 -18.11 -6.18 -12.10
N VAL A 124 -18.20 -4.90 -12.46
CA VAL A 124 -18.86 -3.84 -11.68
C VAL A 124 -19.57 -2.88 -12.64
N ASP A 125 -20.42 -2.00 -12.11
CA ASP A 125 -20.98 -0.89 -12.88
C ASP A 125 -19.84 0.05 -13.33
N PRO A 126 -19.59 0.17 -14.65
CA PRO A 126 -18.51 1.01 -15.14
C PRO A 126 -18.77 2.51 -14.92
N VAL A 127 -20.02 2.96 -14.83
CA VAL A 127 -20.34 4.37 -14.60
C VAL A 127 -20.02 4.75 -13.15
N GLU A 128 -20.49 3.94 -12.19
CA GLU A 128 -20.16 4.16 -10.78
C GLU A 128 -18.65 4.05 -10.54
N LEU A 129 -17.98 3.10 -11.20
CA LEU A 129 -16.54 2.96 -11.11
C LEU A 129 -15.81 4.21 -11.60
N GLU A 130 -16.11 4.70 -12.81
CA GLU A 130 -15.43 5.89 -13.36
C GLU A 130 -15.70 7.15 -12.52
N GLN A 131 -16.89 7.30 -11.95
CA GLN A 131 -17.18 8.38 -10.99
C GLN A 131 -16.33 8.27 -9.72
N ALA A 132 -16.19 7.07 -9.17
CA ALA A 132 -15.35 6.83 -7.99
C ALA A 132 -13.87 7.09 -8.29
N ARG A 133 -13.38 6.70 -9.47
CA ARG A 133 -12.01 6.97 -9.95
C ARG A 133 -11.74 8.47 -10.06
N MET A 134 -12.66 9.21 -10.69
CA MET A 134 -12.57 10.67 -10.80
C MET A 134 -12.49 11.35 -9.43
N LEU A 135 -13.34 10.93 -8.48
CA LEU A 135 -13.32 11.49 -7.13
C LEU A 135 -12.02 11.13 -6.39
N SER A 136 -11.62 9.86 -6.41
CA SER A 136 -10.39 9.38 -5.77
C SER A 136 -9.16 10.15 -6.22
N MET A 137 -8.97 10.31 -7.54
CA MET A 137 -7.82 11.05 -8.09
C MET A 137 -7.91 12.57 -7.83
N THR A 138 -9.11 13.15 -7.79
CA THR A 138 -9.30 14.58 -7.51
C THR A 138 -9.00 14.90 -6.04
N THR A 139 -9.42 14.03 -5.12
CA THR A 139 -9.10 14.17 -3.69
C THR A 139 -7.62 13.99 -3.44
N GLY A 140 -6.99 13.04 -4.13
CA GLY A 140 -5.58 12.72 -3.95
C GLY A 140 -5.28 12.07 -2.60
N PHE A 141 -4.01 11.81 -2.35
CA PHE A 141 -3.54 11.33 -1.05
C PHE A 141 -2.14 11.84 -0.76
N ASP A 142 -1.90 12.26 0.47
CA ASP A 142 -0.58 12.67 0.93
C ASP A 142 -0.31 12.04 2.31
N PRO A 143 0.57 11.04 2.41
CA PRO A 143 0.88 10.41 3.68
C PRO A 143 1.58 11.35 4.65
N LEU A 144 2.23 12.42 4.15
CA LEU A 144 2.94 13.39 4.99
C LEU A 144 1.97 14.40 5.60
N ALA A 145 0.85 14.70 4.92
CA ALA A 145 -0.20 15.56 5.48
C ALA A 145 -0.79 14.96 6.77
N ALA A 146 -0.98 13.64 6.82
CA ALA A 146 -1.47 12.95 8.02
C ALA A 146 -0.55 13.12 9.23
N VAL A 147 0.76 13.22 9.00
CA VAL A 147 1.75 13.48 10.06
C VAL A 147 1.77 14.96 10.43
N GLN A 148 1.64 15.87 9.47
CA GLN A 148 1.56 17.32 9.71
C GLN A 148 0.31 17.71 10.51
N GLU A 149 -0.79 16.96 10.38
CA GLU A 149 -2.04 17.18 11.12
C GLU A 149 -2.03 16.54 12.51
N ALA A 150 -1.19 15.54 12.75
CA ALA A 150 -0.92 15.05 14.09
C ALA A 150 -0.06 16.12 14.80
N ASP A 151 -0.37 16.45 16.05
CA ASP A 151 0.31 17.46 16.90
C ASP A 151 1.77 17.06 17.22
N VAL A 152 2.57 16.91 16.16
CA VAL A 152 3.94 16.43 16.12
C VAL A 152 4.86 17.64 16.16
N ASP A 153 5.98 17.49 16.84
CA ASP A 153 7.02 18.51 16.87
C ASP A 153 7.44 18.91 15.44
N PRO A 154 7.29 20.19 15.04
CA PRO A 154 7.68 20.67 13.72
C PRO A 154 9.14 20.36 13.36
N ASP A 155 10.02 20.23 14.36
CA ASP A 155 11.43 19.90 14.13
C ASP A 155 11.64 18.46 13.66
N ARG A 156 10.72 17.53 13.96
CA ARG A 156 10.71 16.16 13.42
C ARG A 156 10.28 16.11 11.95
N LEU A 157 9.51 17.11 11.51
CA LEU A 157 9.01 17.22 10.14
C LEU A 157 10.00 17.92 9.20
N HIS A 158 10.84 18.82 9.72
CA HIS A 158 11.84 19.54 8.94
C HIS A 158 12.96 18.61 8.43
N ASN A 159 13.25 18.68 7.12
CA ASN A 159 14.38 18.02 6.45
C ASN A 159 14.36 16.46 6.41
N ALA A 160 13.22 15.82 6.67
CA ALA A 160 13.10 14.35 6.67
C ALA A 160 12.02 13.79 5.71
N GLY A 161 11.49 14.60 4.79
CA GLY A 161 10.42 14.18 3.87
C GLY A 161 10.79 12.94 3.04
N PHE A 162 12.05 12.82 2.62
CA PHE A 162 12.60 11.61 1.99
C PHE A 162 12.49 10.35 2.87
N LEU A 163 12.92 10.41 4.13
CA LEU A 163 12.86 9.27 5.05
C LEU A 163 11.42 8.88 5.36
N HIS A 164 10.55 9.87 5.58
CA HIS A 164 9.12 9.64 5.81
C HIS A 164 8.47 8.95 4.62
N ALA A 165 8.70 9.46 3.40
CA ALA A 165 8.19 8.84 2.18
C ALA A 165 8.69 7.39 2.03
N MET A 166 9.99 7.13 2.20
CA MET A 166 10.53 5.76 2.14
C MET A 166 9.93 4.83 3.19
N ALA A 167 9.81 5.30 4.44
CA ALA A 167 9.24 4.51 5.53
C ALA A 167 7.78 4.16 5.23
N TYR A 168 6.98 5.14 4.81
CA TYR A 168 5.59 4.93 4.45
C TYR A 168 5.42 3.92 3.32
N VAL A 169 6.13 4.14 2.21
CA VAL A 169 5.99 3.29 1.01
C VAL A 169 6.45 1.86 1.31
N THR A 170 7.47 1.65 2.16
CA THR A 170 7.89 0.30 2.57
C THR A 170 6.73 -0.54 3.13
N PHE A 171 5.95 0.04 4.05
CA PHE A 171 4.82 -0.68 4.66
C PHE A 171 3.61 -0.75 3.73
N GLN A 172 3.37 0.31 2.96
CA GLN A 172 2.25 0.37 2.04
C GLN A 172 2.38 -0.68 0.91
N GLU A 173 3.56 -0.86 0.32
CA GLU A 173 3.85 -1.86 -0.72
C GLU A 173 3.63 -3.30 -0.23
N LEU A 174 3.98 -3.58 1.02
CA LEU A 174 3.74 -4.90 1.61
C LEU A 174 2.25 -5.13 1.91
N ALA A 175 1.53 -4.06 2.28
CA ALA A 175 0.09 -4.09 2.49
C ALA A 175 -0.68 -4.31 1.19
N THR A 176 -0.34 -3.60 0.11
CA THR A 176 -0.97 -3.79 -1.21
C THR A 176 -0.67 -5.17 -1.77
N ARG A 177 0.58 -5.64 -1.67
CA ARG A 177 0.95 -7.03 -2.01
C ARG A 177 0.01 -8.06 -1.36
N LEU A 178 -0.23 -7.91 -0.05
CA LEU A 178 -1.11 -8.80 0.70
C LEU A 178 -2.56 -8.67 0.21
N SER A 179 -3.06 -7.44 0.09
CA SER A 179 -4.40 -7.16 -0.39
C SER A 179 -4.65 -7.78 -1.76
N HIS A 180 -3.79 -7.52 -2.75
CA HIS A 180 -3.89 -8.07 -4.11
C HIS A 180 -3.91 -9.60 -4.11
N ARG A 181 -2.96 -10.23 -3.41
CA ARG A 181 -2.89 -11.70 -3.28
C ARG A 181 -4.18 -12.29 -2.73
N ASN A 182 -4.77 -11.67 -1.71
CA ASN A 182 -5.97 -12.18 -1.08
C ASN A 182 -7.23 -11.87 -1.91
N THR A 183 -7.29 -10.70 -2.55
CA THR A 183 -8.35 -10.33 -3.51
C THR A 183 -8.43 -11.35 -4.65
N GLY A 184 -7.29 -11.79 -5.20
CA GLY A 184 -7.25 -12.80 -6.26
C GLY A 184 -7.98 -14.09 -5.91
N LYS A 185 -7.79 -14.57 -4.68
CA LYS A 185 -8.48 -15.76 -4.15
C LYS A 185 -9.97 -15.55 -3.99
N VAL A 186 -10.39 -14.37 -3.51
CA VAL A 186 -11.81 -14.07 -3.24
C VAL A 186 -12.60 -13.78 -4.51
N CYS A 187 -11.94 -13.35 -5.59
CA CYS A 187 -12.57 -13.20 -6.90
C CYS A 187 -13.13 -14.51 -7.45
N ASN A 188 -12.54 -15.66 -7.08
CA ASN A 188 -12.90 -16.97 -7.62
C ASN A 188 -12.92 -17.00 -9.17
N ASP A 189 -11.99 -16.25 -9.78
CA ASP A 189 -11.78 -16.17 -11.22
C ASP A 189 -10.28 -16.40 -11.49
N PRO A 190 -9.90 -17.44 -12.25
CA PRO A 190 -8.50 -17.75 -12.57
C PRO A 190 -7.74 -16.59 -13.24
N ILE A 191 -8.43 -15.75 -14.02
CA ILE A 191 -7.81 -14.60 -14.69
C ILE A 191 -7.51 -13.50 -13.68
N ALA A 192 -8.47 -13.18 -12.80
CA ALA A 192 -8.26 -12.21 -11.73
C ALA A 192 -7.16 -12.65 -10.76
N ASP A 193 -7.14 -13.93 -10.38
CA ASP A 193 -6.11 -14.49 -9.51
C ASP A 193 -4.71 -14.38 -10.15
N LYS A 194 -4.58 -14.78 -11.42
CA LYS A 194 -3.30 -14.68 -12.14
C LYS A 194 -2.84 -13.22 -12.33
N MET A 195 -3.77 -12.31 -12.63
CA MET A 195 -3.51 -10.87 -12.75
C MET A 195 -3.04 -10.27 -11.43
N LEU A 196 -3.74 -10.52 -10.34
CA LEU A 196 -3.40 -9.96 -9.02
C LEU A 196 -2.14 -10.58 -8.42
N GLN A 197 -1.83 -11.84 -8.72
CA GLN A 197 -0.53 -12.43 -8.43
C GLN A 197 0.61 -11.73 -9.17
N ARG A 198 0.34 -11.22 -10.38
CA ARG A 198 1.34 -10.49 -11.15
C ARG A 198 1.63 -9.13 -10.54
N ILE A 199 0.58 -8.38 -10.17
CA ILE A 199 0.70 -7.12 -9.43
C ILE A 199 1.42 -7.35 -8.10
N ALA A 200 0.98 -8.32 -7.29
CA ALA A 200 1.62 -8.65 -6.01
C ALA A 200 3.10 -9.06 -6.12
N ALA A 201 3.55 -9.52 -7.29
CA ALA A 201 4.97 -9.81 -7.53
C ALA A 201 5.78 -8.53 -7.76
N ASP A 202 5.20 -7.52 -8.43
CA ASP A 202 5.82 -6.19 -8.62
C ASP A 202 5.89 -5.46 -7.27
N GLU A 203 4.79 -5.42 -6.49
CA GLU A 203 4.76 -4.85 -5.12
C GLU A 203 5.83 -5.45 -4.20
N ASN A 204 6.09 -6.76 -4.34
CA ASN A 204 7.14 -7.41 -3.57
C ASN A 204 8.53 -6.87 -3.93
N LEU A 205 8.80 -6.59 -5.20
CA LEU A 205 10.07 -6.05 -5.65
C LEU A 205 10.21 -4.56 -5.25
N HIS A 206 9.14 -3.78 -5.35
CA HIS A 206 9.08 -2.40 -4.87
C HIS A 206 9.33 -2.33 -3.37
N MET A 207 8.62 -3.12 -2.57
CA MET A 207 8.84 -3.24 -1.13
C MET A 207 10.30 -3.56 -0.81
N ILE A 208 10.95 -4.48 -1.52
CA ILE A 208 12.36 -4.81 -1.25
C ILE A 208 13.26 -3.60 -1.51
N PHE A 209 13.01 -2.80 -2.55
CA PHE A 209 13.77 -1.58 -2.80
C PHE A 209 13.67 -0.63 -1.59
N TYR A 210 12.45 -0.22 -1.23
CA TYR A 210 12.24 0.73 -0.13
C TYR A 210 12.70 0.19 1.22
N ARG A 211 12.44 -1.09 1.52
CA ARG A 211 12.92 -1.75 2.73
C ARG A 211 14.44 -1.72 2.85
N ASN A 212 15.14 -1.97 1.75
CA ASN A 212 16.60 -1.94 1.74
C ASN A 212 17.13 -0.50 1.90
N MET A 213 16.45 0.50 1.34
CA MET A 213 16.81 1.92 1.54
C MET A 213 16.62 2.36 2.99
N CYS A 214 15.50 2.02 3.63
CA CYS A 214 15.31 2.29 5.06
C CYS A 214 16.34 1.55 5.92
N GLY A 215 16.73 0.33 5.56
CA GLY A 215 17.80 -0.40 6.24
C GLY A 215 19.14 0.33 6.14
N ALA A 216 19.49 0.80 4.94
CA ALA A 216 20.70 1.61 4.73
C ALA A 216 20.65 2.96 5.47
N ALA A 217 19.48 3.60 5.53
CA ALA A 217 19.28 4.82 6.30
C ALA A 217 19.47 4.58 7.81
N LEU A 218 19.01 3.43 8.33
CA LEU A 218 19.26 3.03 9.73
C LEU A 218 20.75 2.82 9.99
N ASP A 219 21.52 2.32 9.02
CA ASP A 219 22.97 2.15 9.17
C ASP A 219 23.74 3.46 9.07
N LEU A 220 23.24 4.43 8.28
CA LEU A 220 23.85 5.73 8.07
C LEU A 220 23.54 6.74 9.19
N ALA A 221 22.27 6.85 9.57
CA ALA A 221 21.76 7.77 10.59
C ALA A 221 20.66 7.09 11.43
N PRO A 222 21.05 6.22 12.38
CA PRO A 222 20.12 5.33 13.11
C PRO A 222 18.94 6.05 13.74
N ASP A 223 19.20 7.11 14.51
CA ASP A 223 18.16 7.85 15.23
C ASP A 223 17.18 8.55 14.27
N GLN A 224 17.66 9.25 13.24
CA GLN A 224 16.81 9.93 12.25
C GLN A 224 15.94 8.94 11.47
N ALA A 225 16.51 7.79 11.08
CA ALA A 225 15.77 6.77 10.34
C ALA A 225 14.72 6.09 11.22
N LEU A 226 15.06 5.76 12.48
CA LEU A 226 14.11 5.19 13.43
C LEU A 226 12.98 6.17 13.75
N ASP A 227 13.28 7.46 13.87
CA ASP A 227 12.28 8.50 14.08
C ASP A 227 11.25 8.53 12.95
N ALA A 228 11.72 8.62 11.71
CA ALA A 228 10.86 8.61 10.54
C ALA A 228 10.01 7.33 10.43
N ILE A 229 10.60 6.15 10.68
CA ILE A 229 9.89 4.88 10.70
C ILE A 229 8.79 4.87 11.75
N THR A 230 9.11 5.32 12.96
CA THR A 230 8.17 5.34 14.09
C THR A 230 7.03 6.29 13.81
N LEU A 231 7.34 7.50 13.35
CA LEU A 231 6.35 8.52 13.04
C LEU A 231 5.38 8.10 11.95
N MET A 232 5.88 7.47 10.87
CA MET A 232 5.03 6.96 9.79
C MET A 232 4.19 5.76 10.22
N LEU A 233 4.71 4.87 11.08
CA LEU A 233 3.96 3.72 11.58
C LEU A 233 2.85 4.12 12.56
N THR A 234 3.14 5.03 13.49
CA THR A 234 2.17 5.47 14.50
C THR A 234 1.01 6.27 13.89
N ASN A 235 1.25 6.90 12.74
CA ASN A 235 0.27 7.69 11.99
C ASN A 235 -0.13 7.07 10.65
N PHE A 236 0.14 5.77 10.45
CA PHE A 236 -0.09 5.11 9.16
C PHE A 236 -1.57 5.18 8.75
N GLN A 237 -1.84 5.74 7.57
CA GLN A 237 -3.15 5.76 6.94
C GLN A 237 -3.13 5.00 5.62
N MET A 238 -4.16 4.20 5.38
CA MET A 238 -4.34 3.60 4.06
C MET A 238 -4.68 4.70 3.03
N PRO A 239 -4.07 4.71 1.82
CA PRO A 239 -4.32 5.74 0.82
C PRO A 239 -5.79 5.94 0.44
N GLY A 240 -6.59 4.87 0.55
CA GLY A 240 -8.01 4.90 0.22
C GLY A 240 -8.91 5.58 1.26
N ALA A 241 -8.38 6.15 2.35
CA ALA A 241 -9.19 6.71 3.44
C ALA A 241 -10.22 7.76 2.98
N GLY A 242 -9.91 8.52 1.93
CA GLY A 242 -10.80 9.51 1.30
C GLY A 242 -11.77 8.94 0.26
N ASN A 243 -11.67 7.66 -0.09
CA ASN A 243 -12.42 7.08 -1.20
C ASN A 243 -13.89 6.81 -0.84
N PRO A 244 -14.79 6.85 -1.84
CA PRO A 244 -16.18 6.45 -1.66
C PRO A 244 -16.31 5.05 -1.05
N ASN A 245 -17.23 4.89 -0.10
CA ASN A 245 -17.50 3.62 0.58
C ASN A 245 -16.29 2.99 1.30
N PHE A 246 -15.17 3.69 1.50
CA PHE A 246 -13.93 3.12 2.05
C PHE A 246 -14.16 2.36 3.37
N ARG A 247 -14.87 2.96 4.34
CA ARG A 247 -15.17 2.29 5.63
C ARG A 247 -15.98 1.00 5.45
N ARG A 248 -16.95 0.99 4.53
CA ARG A 248 -17.78 -0.18 4.24
C ARG A 248 -16.95 -1.27 3.55
N HIS A 249 -16.15 -0.92 2.54
CA HIS A 249 -15.28 -1.85 1.84
C HIS A 249 -14.20 -2.41 2.77
N GLY A 250 -13.54 -1.57 3.56
CA GLY A 250 -12.54 -1.98 4.54
C GLY A 250 -13.10 -2.95 5.58
N SER A 251 -14.31 -2.69 6.10
CA SER A 251 -14.99 -3.63 6.99
C SER A 251 -15.29 -4.98 6.32
N LEU A 252 -15.70 -4.97 5.05
CA LEU A 252 -15.96 -6.18 4.29
C LEU A 252 -14.68 -6.97 4.01
N MET A 253 -13.61 -6.29 3.60
CA MET A 253 -12.29 -6.87 3.35
C MET A 253 -11.72 -7.51 4.62
N ALA A 254 -11.76 -6.80 5.75
CA ALA A 254 -11.28 -7.33 7.03
C ALA A 254 -12.10 -8.54 7.51
N LYS A 255 -13.43 -8.49 7.35
CA LYS A 255 -14.31 -9.60 7.72
C LYS A 255 -14.03 -10.87 6.90
N HIS A 256 -13.58 -10.72 5.66
CA HIS A 256 -13.32 -11.84 4.75
C HIS A 256 -11.83 -12.18 4.61
N GLY A 257 -10.97 -11.63 5.49
CA GLY A 257 -9.55 -11.98 5.55
C GLY A 257 -8.72 -11.48 4.36
N ILE A 258 -9.19 -10.43 3.67
CA ILE A 258 -8.43 -9.81 2.57
C ILE A 258 -7.33 -8.93 3.13
N TYR A 259 -7.68 -8.06 4.07
CA TYR A 259 -6.74 -7.20 4.79
C TYR A 259 -7.36 -6.73 6.10
N ASP A 260 -6.70 -7.00 7.22
CA ASP A 260 -7.10 -6.54 8.55
C ASP A 260 -5.90 -6.12 9.42
N MET A 261 -6.18 -5.67 10.64
CA MET A 261 -5.14 -5.21 11.58
C MET A 261 -4.16 -6.31 11.97
N ARG A 262 -4.63 -7.57 12.11
CA ARG A 262 -3.77 -8.71 12.46
C ARG A 262 -2.76 -8.95 11.36
N GLN A 263 -3.23 -9.00 10.12
CA GLN A 263 -2.35 -9.19 8.97
C GLN A 263 -1.41 -7.99 8.78
N HIS A 264 -1.87 -6.75 9.00
CA HIS A 264 -0.98 -5.60 8.96
C HIS A 264 0.14 -5.70 10.02
N LEU A 265 -0.18 -6.07 11.26
CA LEU A 265 0.84 -6.23 12.29
C LEU A 265 1.82 -7.36 11.94
N GLU A 266 1.31 -8.55 11.63
CA GLU A 266 2.12 -9.78 11.57
C GLU A 266 2.76 -10.04 10.21
N GLU A 267 2.12 -9.64 9.11
CA GLU A 267 2.62 -9.85 7.75
C GLU A 267 3.26 -8.58 7.15
N VAL A 268 2.97 -7.39 7.67
CA VAL A 268 3.51 -6.11 7.15
C VAL A 268 4.54 -5.50 8.11
N VAL A 269 4.14 -5.11 9.32
CA VAL A 269 4.98 -4.31 10.22
C VAL A 269 6.10 -5.13 10.86
N MET A 270 5.75 -6.20 11.58
CA MET A 270 6.73 -6.98 12.36
C MET A 270 7.82 -7.64 11.50
N PRO A 271 7.54 -8.19 10.30
CA PRO A 271 8.60 -8.76 9.46
C PRO A 271 9.65 -7.73 9.04
N VAL A 272 9.22 -6.51 8.71
CA VAL A 272 10.12 -5.43 8.30
C VAL A 272 10.97 -4.95 9.48
N LEU A 273 10.37 -4.72 10.65
CA LEU A 273 11.10 -4.33 11.85
C LEU A 273 12.13 -5.38 12.30
N ARG A 274 11.82 -6.67 12.12
CA ARG A 274 12.77 -7.78 12.38
C ARG A 274 13.93 -7.79 11.40
N ILE A 275 13.68 -7.56 10.11
CA ILE A 275 14.75 -7.48 9.09
C ILE A 275 15.72 -6.33 9.41
N TRP A 276 15.18 -5.19 9.83
CA TRP A 276 15.97 -4.04 10.27
C TRP A 276 16.58 -4.18 11.66
N LYS A 277 16.21 -5.24 12.39
CA LYS A 277 16.70 -5.56 13.74
C LYS A 277 16.49 -4.42 14.74
N VAL A 278 15.41 -3.66 14.60
CA VAL A 278 15.18 -2.40 15.36
C VAL A 278 15.36 -2.59 16.87
N PHE A 279 14.89 -3.70 17.42
CA PHE A 279 14.98 -3.99 18.86
C PHE A 279 16.30 -4.66 19.30
N GLU A 280 17.18 -4.98 18.37
CA GLU A 280 18.48 -5.63 18.63
C GLU A 280 19.66 -4.67 18.37
N ARG A 281 19.41 -3.53 17.73
CA ARG A 281 20.38 -2.46 17.49
C ARG A 281 20.89 -1.88 18.80
N ASN A 282 22.17 -1.50 18.81
CA ASN A 282 22.88 -0.95 19.97
C ASN A 282 23.62 0.35 19.64
N ASP A 283 23.26 0.98 18.53
CA ASP A 283 23.87 2.16 17.95
C ASP A 283 22.98 3.41 18.03
N PHE A 284 21.84 3.33 18.71
CA PHE A 284 20.97 4.47 19.00
C PHE A 284 21.55 5.36 20.11
N THR A 285 21.29 6.67 20.02
CA THR A 285 21.54 7.57 21.16
C THR A 285 20.42 7.45 22.20
N ALA A 286 20.50 8.24 23.27
CA ALA A 286 19.39 8.38 24.22
C ALA A 286 18.08 8.85 23.56
N GLU A 287 18.14 9.62 22.47
CA GLU A 287 16.97 10.04 21.70
C GLU A 287 16.40 8.88 20.89
N GLY A 288 17.23 8.18 20.10
CA GLY A 288 16.79 6.98 19.38
C GLY A 288 16.25 5.88 20.30
N GLU A 289 16.79 5.73 21.52
CA GLU A 289 16.24 4.83 22.53
C GLU A 289 14.83 5.23 22.99
N GLN A 290 14.57 6.53 23.17
CA GLN A 290 13.21 7.01 23.48
C GLN A 290 12.24 6.73 22.33
N THR A 291 12.66 6.97 21.09
CA THR A 291 11.87 6.63 19.90
C THR A 291 11.60 5.12 19.81
N ARG A 292 12.58 4.29 20.18
CA ARG A 292 12.41 2.83 20.23
C ARG A 292 11.39 2.41 21.28
N GLU A 293 11.39 3.05 22.44
CA GLU A 293 10.40 2.83 23.49
C GLU A 293 8.99 3.27 23.03
N GLU A 294 8.88 4.41 22.33
CA GLU A 294 7.63 4.87 21.70
C GLU A 294 7.08 3.82 20.72
N LEU A 295 7.93 3.34 19.81
CA LEU A 295 7.57 2.30 18.85
C LEU A 295 7.14 1.01 19.56
N ALA A 296 7.87 0.57 20.59
CA ALA A 296 7.51 -0.62 21.37
C ALA A 296 6.14 -0.46 22.05
N ALA A 297 5.85 0.70 22.63
CA ALA A 297 4.58 1.01 23.25
C ALA A 297 3.43 1.01 22.24
N PHE A 298 3.66 1.58 21.04
CA PHE A 298 2.71 1.55 19.93
C PHE A 298 2.40 0.11 19.51
N LEU A 299 3.41 -0.73 19.27
CA LEU A 299 3.22 -2.12 18.84
C LEU A 299 2.45 -2.93 19.89
N ALA A 300 2.77 -2.76 21.17
CA ALA A 300 2.07 -3.42 22.28
C ALA A 300 0.59 -2.98 22.38
N LYS A 301 0.29 -1.72 22.07
CA LYS A 301 -1.09 -1.23 21.97
C LYS A 301 -1.78 -1.80 20.73
N TYR A 302 -1.12 -1.78 19.58
CA TYR A 302 -1.65 -2.27 18.31
C TYR A 302 -2.01 -3.77 18.38
N GLU A 303 -1.19 -4.58 19.06
CA GLU A 303 -1.46 -5.99 19.32
C GLU A 303 -2.73 -6.18 20.18
N LYS A 304 -2.90 -5.38 21.24
CA LYS A 304 -4.11 -5.42 22.08
C LYS A 304 -5.36 -5.00 21.31
N ASP A 305 -5.25 -3.97 20.50
CA ASP A 305 -6.37 -3.47 19.69
C ASP A 305 -6.75 -4.48 18.60
N THR A 306 -5.77 -5.17 18.02
CA THR A 306 -5.98 -6.30 17.10
C THR A 306 -6.75 -7.44 17.77
N ALA A 307 -6.34 -7.88 18.97
CA ALA A 307 -7.03 -8.94 19.70
C ALA A 307 -8.48 -8.57 20.03
N ARG A 308 -8.72 -7.32 20.47
CA ARG A 308 -10.08 -6.81 20.73
C ARG A 308 -10.96 -6.80 19.47
N PHE A 309 -10.38 -6.42 18.33
CA PHE A 309 -11.09 -6.40 17.06
C PHE A 309 -11.53 -7.82 16.64
N GLU A 310 -10.64 -8.82 16.80
CA GLU A 310 -10.96 -10.22 16.53
C GLU A 310 -12.06 -10.76 17.46
N GLU A 311 -11.96 -10.52 18.76
CA GLU A 311 -12.99 -10.90 19.74
C GLU A 311 -14.36 -10.31 19.36
N GLN A 312 -14.39 -9.04 18.95
CA GLN A 312 -15.62 -8.38 18.51
C GLN A 312 -16.18 -9.01 17.23
N ARG A 313 -15.31 -9.31 16.24
CA ARG A 313 -15.68 -9.97 14.99
C ARG A 313 -16.30 -11.34 15.26
N ASP A 314 -15.66 -12.15 16.08
CA ASP A 314 -16.08 -13.52 16.39
C ASP A 314 -17.40 -13.52 17.17
N ARG A 315 -17.58 -12.59 18.11
CA ARG A 315 -18.85 -12.40 18.82
C ARG A 315 -20.00 -12.03 17.88
N ILE A 316 -19.75 -11.20 16.86
CA ILE A 316 -20.76 -10.85 15.85
C ILE A 316 -21.08 -12.04 14.96
N ALA A 317 -20.07 -12.80 14.54
CA ALA A 317 -20.25 -14.01 13.73
C ALA A 317 -21.08 -15.07 14.48
N ALA A 318 -20.75 -15.35 15.74
CA ALA A 318 -21.48 -16.28 16.59
C ALA A 318 -22.95 -15.87 16.78
N ARG A 319 -23.22 -14.58 16.98
CA ARG A 319 -24.59 -14.05 17.08
C ARG A 319 -25.39 -14.22 15.78
N LYS A 320 -24.75 -14.06 14.62
CA LYS A 320 -25.42 -14.27 13.32
C LYS A 320 -25.72 -15.74 13.08
N ALA A 321 -24.76 -16.64 13.37
CA ALA A 321 -24.95 -18.08 13.26
C ALA A 321 -26.08 -18.59 14.18
N ALA A 322 -26.14 -18.09 15.42
CA ALA A 322 -27.23 -18.43 16.35
C ALA A 322 -28.60 -17.99 15.83
N LYS A 323 -28.70 -16.79 15.22
CA LYS A 323 -29.95 -16.30 14.63
C LYS A 323 -30.39 -17.12 13.42
N SER A 324 -29.46 -17.49 12.54
CA SER A 324 -29.77 -18.33 11.37
C SER A 324 -30.13 -19.77 11.74
N ALA A 325 -29.64 -20.28 12.88
CA ALA A 325 -30.01 -21.60 13.38
C ALA A 325 -31.38 -21.61 14.10
N SER A 326 -31.89 -20.44 14.48
CA SER A 326 -33.21 -20.27 15.14
C SER A 326 -34.34 -19.89 14.20
N SER A 327 -34.06 -19.74 12.90
CA SER A 327 -34.99 -19.36 11.82
C SER A 327 -35.11 -20.49 10.81
#